data_AF-A0A6B3NIX2-F1
#
_entry.id   AF-A0A6B3NIX2-F1
#
_cell.length_a   1.000
_cell.length_b   1.000
_cell.length_c   1.000
_cell.angle_alpha   90.00
_cell.angle_beta   90.00
_cell.angle_gamma   90.00
#
_symmetry.space_group_name_H-M   'P 1'
#
loop_
_entity.id
_entity.type
_entity.pdbx_description
1 polymer ?
#
loop_
_entity_poly.entity_id
_entity_poly.type
_entity_poly.pdbx_seq_one_letter_code
_entity_poly.pdbx_strand_id
1 'polypeptide(L)'
;RRIREQQLDAQGAMVQPVSASQRRERWLALSGPEQQTARANQWDSLLAEHGSQDFFQLLGQLTETADFQRTRADLDGRVWRLIEAAIESTPLREQVFELAASPTTCVDSVASSFSALEVHFLLFQTRALATAQSQGAALLAFARRLFRLDQLEQFARADMVSRVHEGRDVDEVEVSLAYRVRLARALDLPGQPRNMQFGEVAAVSPAQLRAATDAVQRAEASAALARFISTRDFWLEHLRAVEGRAFSDVEARFWLQLEALSERQHSLPEGDYLSQMNQLGREREEALQALALRLTLAALQREVGNP
;
A
#
# COMPACT_ATOMS: atom_id res chain seq x y z
N ARG A 1 1.55 33.64 -7.48
CA ARG A 1 0.21 34.22 -7.22
C ARG A 1 -0.82 33.46 -8.05
N ARG A 2 -1.38 32.38 -7.51
CA ARG A 2 -2.61 31.77 -8.02
C ARG A 2 -3.56 31.62 -6.83
N ILE A 3 -4.79 32.00 -7.09
CA ILE A 3 -5.86 32.29 -6.13
C ILE A 3 -6.35 30.96 -5.55
N ARG A 4 -6.47 30.92 -4.22
CA ARG A 4 -7.07 29.85 -3.44
C ARG A 4 -8.56 29.84 -3.80
N GLU A 5 -9.02 28.88 -4.59
CA GLU A 5 -10.44 28.68 -4.85
C GLU A 5 -11.13 28.31 -3.53
N GLN A 6 -11.93 29.25 -3.01
CA GLN A 6 -12.74 29.06 -1.81
C GLN A 6 -14.05 28.39 -2.24
N GLN A 7 -14.32 27.19 -1.72
CA GLN A 7 -15.62 26.54 -1.88
C GLN A 7 -16.65 27.25 -1.00
N LEU A 8 -17.72 27.75 -1.62
CA LEU A 8 -18.88 28.38 -0.99
C LEU A 8 -20.06 27.40 -1.07
N ASP A 9 -20.88 27.34 -0.01
CA ASP A 9 -22.11 26.56 -0.03
C ASP A 9 -23.24 27.26 -0.82
N ALA A 10 -24.40 26.61 -0.94
CA ALA A 10 -25.57 27.12 -1.66
C ALA A 10 -26.13 28.46 -1.14
N GLN A 11 -25.61 28.97 0.00
CA GLN A 11 -25.97 30.24 0.61
C GLN A 11 -24.81 31.25 0.63
N GLY A 12 -23.68 30.96 -0.01
CA GLY A 12 -22.55 31.87 -0.10
C GLY A 12 -21.75 32.00 1.20
N ALA A 13 -21.86 31.04 2.12
CA ALA A 13 -21.01 30.98 3.30
C ALA A 13 -19.71 30.22 3.00
N MET A 14 -18.59 30.70 3.53
CA MET A 14 -17.34 29.93 3.55
C MET A 14 -17.58 28.60 4.27
N VAL A 15 -17.29 27.47 3.62
CA VAL A 15 -17.30 26.17 4.28
C VAL A 15 -16.27 26.21 5.42
N GLN A 16 -16.75 26.33 6.66
CA GLN A 16 -15.91 26.31 7.84
C GLN A 16 -15.25 24.93 7.92
N PRO A 17 -13.92 24.83 8.07
CA PRO A 17 -13.27 23.54 8.28
C PRO A 17 -13.86 22.90 9.53
N VAL A 18 -14.32 21.64 9.41
CA VAL A 18 -14.89 20.88 10.52
C VAL A 18 -13.91 20.89 11.69
N SER A 19 -14.33 21.35 12.86
CA SER A 19 -13.44 21.49 14.00
C SER A 19 -12.90 20.12 14.44
N ALA A 20 -11.74 20.08 15.09
CA ALA A 20 -11.18 18.82 15.61
C ALA A 20 -12.18 18.09 16.54
N SER A 21 -12.93 18.85 17.34
CA SER A 21 -13.99 18.33 18.21
C SER A 21 -15.16 17.73 17.42
N GLN A 22 -15.62 18.39 16.36
CA GLN A 22 -16.69 17.87 15.50
C GLN A 22 -16.26 16.59 14.75
N ARG A 23 -15.00 16.48 14.34
CA ARG A 23 -14.46 15.26 13.73
C ARG A 23 -14.49 14.08 14.71
N ARG A 24 -14.03 14.31 15.94
CA ARG A 24 -14.06 13.32 17.02
C ARG A 24 -15.49 12.86 17.32
N GLU A 25 -16.43 13.79 17.45
CA GLU A 25 -17.86 13.47 17.67
C GLU A 25 -18.45 12.62 16.54
N ARG A 26 -18.12 12.93 15.26
CA ARG A 26 -18.57 12.13 14.11
C ARG A 26 -18.08 10.68 14.17
N TRP A 27 -16.87 10.42 14.65
CA TRP A 27 -16.35 9.05 14.79
C TRP A 27 -16.89 8.34 16.04
N LEU A 28 -17.13 9.06 17.13
CA LEU A 28 -17.71 8.48 18.35
C LEU A 28 -19.22 8.19 18.22
N ALA A 29 -19.93 8.84 17.29
CA ALA A 29 -21.38 8.74 17.18
C ALA A 29 -21.94 7.35 16.82
N LEU A 30 -21.13 6.42 16.29
CA LEU A 30 -21.54 5.00 16.12
C LEU A 30 -21.19 4.12 17.31
N SER A 31 -20.44 4.63 18.28
CA SER A 31 -20.01 3.86 19.45
C SER A 31 -21.12 3.81 20.49
N GLY A 32 -21.35 2.62 21.08
CA GLY A 32 -22.27 2.49 22.21
C GLY A 32 -21.82 3.33 23.41
N PRO A 33 -22.74 3.68 24.34
CA PRO A 33 -22.44 4.57 25.47
C PRO A 33 -21.23 4.13 26.30
N GLU A 34 -21.05 2.82 26.49
CA GLU A 34 -19.93 2.25 27.26
C GLU A 34 -18.58 2.38 26.54
N GLN A 35 -18.58 2.35 25.20
CA GLN A 35 -17.36 2.40 24.37
C GLN A 35 -16.91 3.83 24.08
N GLN A 36 -17.83 4.81 24.14
CA GLN A 36 -17.53 6.20 23.81
C GLN A 36 -16.38 6.77 24.64
N THR A 37 -16.35 6.50 25.96
CA THR A 37 -15.27 6.98 26.83
C THR A 37 -13.93 6.34 26.50
N ALA A 38 -13.90 5.04 26.23
CA ALA A 38 -12.66 4.35 25.88
C ALA A 38 -12.09 4.86 24.55
N ARG A 39 -12.93 4.94 23.52
CA ARG A 39 -12.57 5.44 22.19
C ARG A 39 -12.20 6.93 22.19
N ALA A 40 -12.87 7.73 23.02
CA ALA A 40 -12.50 9.11 23.30
C ALA A 40 -11.06 9.23 23.82
N ASN A 41 -10.71 8.43 24.82
CA ASN A 41 -9.36 8.42 25.39
C ASN A 41 -8.30 7.93 24.38
N GLN A 42 -8.62 6.88 23.61
CA GLN A 42 -7.76 6.39 22.54
C GLN A 42 -7.47 7.47 21.49
N TRP A 43 -8.53 8.16 21.04
CA TRP A 43 -8.43 9.27 20.09
C TRP A 43 -7.53 10.38 20.62
N ASP A 44 -7.77 10.84 21.86
CA ASP A 44 -7.03 11.95 22.45
C ASP A 44 -5.56 11.58 22.72
N SER A 45 -5.30 10.34 23.15
CA SER A 45 -3.94 9.81 23.32
C SER A 45 -3.17 9.80 22.01
N LEU A 46 -3.78 9.29 20.93
CA LEU A 46 -3.13 9.20 19.63
C LEU A 46 -2.96 10.60 18.99
N LEU A 47 -3.88 11.53 19.24
CA LEU A 47 -3.80 12.92 18.78
C LEU A 47 -2.65 13.68 19.46
N ALA A 48 -2.30 13.35 20.70
CA ALA A 48 -1.20 13.98 21.42
C ALA A 48 0.20 13.57 20.90
N GLU A 49 0.30 12.50 20.12
CA GLU A 49 1.55 12.01 19.55
C GLU A 49 2.11 12.97 18.47
N HIS A 50 3.43 13.04 18.35
CA HIS A 50 4.10 13.86 17.35
C HIS A 50 3.80 13.35 15.93
N GLY A 51 3.54 14.25 14.98
CA GLY A 51 3.24 13.90 13.58
C GLY A 51 1.82 13.40 13.31
N SER A 52 0.93 13.38 14.31
CA SER A 52 -0.44 12.85 14.18
C SER A 52 -1.38 13.70 13.30
N GLN A 53 -1.03 14.96 13.04
CA GLN A 53 -1.93 15.96 12.46
C GLN A 53 -2.50 15.54 11.10
N ASP A 54 -1.65 15.05 10.20
CA ASP A 54 -2.06 14.65 8.86
C ASP A 54 -2.96 13.40 8.89
N PHE A 55 -2.68 12.46 9.80
CA PHE A 55 -3.55 11.30 10.03
C PHE A 55 -4.95 11.73 10.48
N PHE A 56 -5.06 12.63 11.46
CA PHE A 56 -6.38 13.13 11.90
C PHE A 56 -7.05 14.05 10.87
N GLN A 57 -6.27 14.70 10.00
CA GLN A 57 -6.81 15.39 8.83
C GLN A 57 -7.46 14.39 7.86
N LEU A 58 -6.76 13.31 7.51
CA LEU A 58 -7.28 12.24 6.68
C LEU A 58 -8.56 11.63 7.28
N LEU A 59 -8.57 11.31 8.59
CA LEU A 59 -9.77 10.81 9.27
C LEU A 59 -10.94 11.80 9.23
N GLY A 60 -10.66 13.10 9.24
CA GLY A 60 -11.67 14.14 9.04
C GLY A 60 -12.28 14.08 7.65
N GLN A 61 -11.43 14.06 6.63
CA GLN A 61 -11.82 14.01 5.23
C GLN A 61 -12.56 12.71 4.89
N LEU A 62 -12.22 11.59 5.54
CA LEU A 62 -12.95 10.32 5.39
C LEU A 62 -14.44 10.46 5.70
N THR A 63 -14.85 11.40 6.57
CA THR A 63 -16.27 11.63 6.88
C THR A 63 -17.09 12.17 5.69
N GLU A 64 -16.41 12.65 4.65
CA GLU A 64 -17.01 13.16 3.42
C GLU A 64 -17.10 12.09 2.31
N THR A 65 -16.45 10.93 2.50
CA THR A 65 -16.42 9.86 1.49
C THR A 65 -17.73 9.07 1.42
N ALA A 66 -17.96 8.42 0.26
CA ALA A 66 -19.12 7.54 0.07
C ALA A 66 -19.16 6.36 1.06
N ASP A 67 -18.01 5.85 1.51
CA ASP A 67 -17.95 4.79 2.51
C ASP A 67 -18.52 5.24 3.85
N PHE A 68 -18.25 6.49 4.27
CA PHE A 68 -18.83 7.04 5.50
C PHE A 68 -20.34 7.24 5.36
N GLN A 69 -20.83 7.60 4.18
CA GLN A 69 -22.27 7.85 3.97
C GLN A 69 -23.07 6.55 3.78
N ARG A 70 -22.52 5.55 3.08
CA ARG A 70 -23.26 4.34 2.65
C ARG A 70 -22.93 3.09 3.46
N THR A 71 -21.70 2.97 3.98
CA THR A 71 -21.24 1.81 4.75
C THR A 71 -20.48 2.22 6.01
N ARG A 72 -21.04 3.20 6.73
CA ARG A 72 -20.39 3.83 7.89
C ARG A 72 -19.88 2.84 8.93
N ALA A 73 -20.67 1.83 9.28
CA ALA A 73 -20.30 0.84 10.29
C ALA A 73 -19.07 0.01 9.90
N ASP A 74 -18.90 -0.30 8.61
CA ASP A 74 -17.71 -1.01 8.14
C ASP A 74 -16.48 -0.11 8.15
N LEU A 75 -16.61 1.13 7.68
CA LEU A 75 -15.52 2.11 7.74
C LEU A 75 -15.10 2.39 9.19
N ASP A 76 -16.06 2.55 10.11
CA ASP A 76 -15.81 2.73 11.54
C ASP A 76 -15.01 1.56 12.12
N GLY A 77 -15.45 0.32 11.88
CA GLY A 77 -14.74 -0.87 12.35
C GLY A 77 -13.32 -1.02 11.78
N ARG A 78 -13.04 -0.52 10.57
CA ARG A 78 -11.69 -0.52 10.00
C ARG A 78 -10.82 0.57 10.60
N VAL A 79 -11.33 1.80 10.72
CA VAL A 79 -10.62 2.94 11.32
C VAL A 79 -10.26 2.68 12.78
N TRP A 80 -11.18 2.17 13.59
CA TRP A 80 -10.90 1.91 15.00
C TRP A 80 -9.88 0.80 15.22
N ARG A 81 -9.89 -0.27 14.39
CA ARG A 81 -8.84 -1.29 14.44
C ARG A 81 -7.46 -0.72 14.11
N LEU A 82 -7.38 0.23 13.17
CA LEU A 82 -6.13 0.91 12.85
C LEU A 82 -5.67 1.80 14.01
N ILE A 83 -6.58 2.56 14.63
CA ILE A 83 -6.29 3.41 15.80
C ILE A 83 -5.78 2.57 16.97
N GLU A 84 -6.47 1.47 17.29
CA GLU A 84 -6.09 0.55 18.36
C GLU A 84 -4.66 0.01 18.14
N ALA A 85 -4.38 -0.49 16.94
CA ALA A 85 -3.05 -1.01 16.62
C ALA A 85 -1.95 0.06 16.62
N ALA A 86 -2.24 1.29 16.18
CA ALA A 86 -1.30 2.40 16.22
C ALA A 86 -1.00 2.86 17.66
N ILE A 87 -1.95 2.72 18.58
CA ILE A 87 -1.70 2.98 20.01
C ILE A 87 -0.77 1.91 20.59
N GLU A 88 -0.99 0.64 20.23
CA GLU A 88 -0.21 -0.49 20.77
C GLU A 88 1.21 -0.59 20.20
N SER A 89 1.44 -0.13 18.97
CA SER A 89 2.71 -0.29 18.26
C SER A 89 3.28 1.04 17.76
N THR A 90 4.36 1.51 18.39
CA THR A 90 5.08 2.71 17.94
C THR A 90 5.59 2.61 16.50
N PRO A 91 6.21 1.50 16.05
CA PRO A 91 6.63 1.38 14.65
C PRO A 91 5.48 1.48 13.64
N LEU A 92 4.33 0.88 13.95
CA LEU A 92 3.14 1.00 13.10
C LEU A 92 2.61 2.44 13.11
N ARG A 93 2.58 3.09 14.27
CA ARG A 93 2.12 4.47 14.43
C ARG A 93 2.91 5.43 13.55
N GLU A 94 4.24 5.36 13.64
CA GLU A 94 5.14 6.19 12.85
C GLU A 94 4.92 5.98 11.35
N GLN A 95 4.82 4.72 10.91
CA GLN A 95 4.56 4.39 9.51
C GLN A 95 3.20 4.91 9.02
N VAL A 96 2.15 4.79 9.83
CA VAL A 96 0.80 5.30 9.49
C VAL A 96 0.80 6.83 9.38
N PHE A 97 1.50 7.52 10.28
CA PHE A 97 1.60 8.98 10.25
C PHE A 97 2.38 9.46 9.03
N GLU A 98 3.51 8.82 8.71
CA GLU A 98 4.30 9.14 7.52
C GLU A 98 3.49 8.96 6.23
N LEU A 99 2.80 7.84 6.08
CA LEU A 99 1.96 7.58 4.91
C LEU A 99 0.78 8.57 4.82
N ALA A 100 0.18 8.94 5.95
CA ALA A 100 -0.93 9.90 5.99
C ALA A 100 -0.50 11.34 5.64
N ALA A 101 0.77 11.68 5.82
CA ALA A 101 1.35 12.98 5.44
C ALA A 101 1.49 13.17 3.91
N SER A 102 1.23 12.12 3.12
CA SER A 102 1.24 12.21 1.65
C SER A 102 0.10 13.13 1.15
N PRO A 103 0.35 14.07 0.23
CA PRO A 103 -0.66 15.05 -0.20
C PRO A 103 -1.92 14.40 -0.79
N THR A 104 -3.10 14.78 -0.29
CA THR A 104 -4.41 14.47 -0.89
C THR A 104 -4.97 15.69 -1.62
N THR A 105 -5.34 15.53 -2.90
CA THR A 105 -5.82 16.65 -3.75
C THR A 105 -7.31 16.57 -4.08
N CYS A 106 -7.98 15.42 -3.86
CA CYS A 106 -9.41 15.22 -4.12
C CYS A 106 -10.06 14.23 -3.12
N VAL A 107 -11.40 14.21 -3.00
CA VAL A 107 -12.12 13.31 -2.07
C VAL A 107 -11.88 11.82 -2.39
N ASP A 108 -11.76 11.44 -3.65
CA ASP A 108 -11.42 10.05 -4.02
C ASP A 108 -9.94 9.72 -3.77
N SER A 109 -9.06 10.72 -3.73
CA SER A 109 -7.70 10.54 -3.22
C SER A 109 -7.69 10.23 -1.73
N VAL A 110 -8.69 10.69 -0.95
CA VAL A 110 -8.81 10.37 0.48
C VAL A 110 -9.15 8.89 0.70
N ALA A 111 -10.11 8.35 -0.05
CA ALA A 111 -10.42 6.92 -0.01
C ALA A 111 -9.22 6.06 -0.46
N SER A 112 -8.49 6.53 -1.47
CA SER A 112 -7.28 5.86 -1.95
C SER A 112 -6.14 5.90 -0.93
N SER A 113 -5.90 7.05 -0.28
CA SER A 113 -4.88 7.20 0.76
C SER A 113 -5.18 6.32 1.98
N PHE A 114 -6.44 6.30 2.43
CA PHE A 114 -6.81 5.40 3.52
C PHE A 114 -6.68 3.93 3.13
N SER A 115 -7.03 3.56 1.90
CA SER A 115 -6.81 2.22 1.38
C SER A 115 -5.33 1.81 1.40
N ALA A 116 -4.42 2.73 1.04
CA ALA A 116 -2.99 2.50 1.15
C ALA A 116 -2.57 2.23 2.61
N LEU A 117 -3.05 3.05 3.57
CA LEU A 117 -2.82 2.79 5.00
C LEU A 117 -3.34 1.41 5.44
N GLU A 118 -4.53 1.04 5.00
CA GLU A 118 -5.11 -0.27 5.33
C GLU A 118 -4.28 -1.43 4.79
N VAL A 119 -3.71 -1.31 3.59
CA VAL A 119 -2.82 -2.34 3.03
C VAL A 119 -1.59 -2.53 3.92
N HIS A 120 -0.95 -1.44 4.36
CA HIS A 120 0.19 -1.50 5.28
C HIS A 120 -0.20 -2.10 6.64
N PHE A 121 -1.34 -1.69 7.19
CA PHE A 121 -1.88 -2.24 8.44
C PHE A 121 -2.19 -3.75 8.33
N LEU A 122 -2.75 -4.21 7.22
CA LEU A 122 -3.03 -5.62 6.99
C LEU A 122 -1.73 -6.44 6.87
N LEU A 123 -0.68 -5.88 6.28
CA LEU A 123 0.64 -6.52 6.27
C LEU A 123 1.20 -6.65 7.69
N PHE A 124 1.11 -5.58 8.50
CA PHE A 124 1.52 -5.60 9.90
C PHE A 124 0.78 -6.69 10.69
N GLN A 125 -0.55 -6.76 10.57
CA GLN A 125 -1.33 -7.82 11.20
C GLN A 125 -0.95 -9.22 10.71
N THR A 126 -0.73 -9.38 9.40
CA THR A 126 -0.30 -10.66 8.81
C THR A 126 1.01 -11.14 9.45
N ARG A 127 1.94 -10.22 9.72
CA ARG A 127 3.21 -10.52 10.42
C ARG A 127 3.00 -10.84 11.88
N ALA A 128 2.17 -10.07 12.59
CA ALA A 128 1.95 -10.19 14.02
C ALA A 128 1.21 -11.48 14.40
N LEU A 129 0.26 -11.93 13.56
CA LEU A 129 -0.57 -13.11 13.82
C LEU A 129 0.09 -14.43 13.38
N ALA A 130 1.09 -14.37 12.50
CA ALA A 130 1.71 -15.59 11.96
C ALA A 130 2.74 -16.17 12.93
N THR A 131 2.70 -17.50 13.09
CA THR A 131 3.75 -18.25 13.79
C THR A 131 4.99 -18.38 12.90
N ALA A 132 6.15 -18.66 13.48
CA ALA A 132 7.38 -18.89 12.70
C ALA A 132 7.21 -19.93 11.57
N GLN A 133 6.40 -20.97 11.81
CA GLN A 133 6.13 -22.02 10.82
C GLN A 133 5.16 -21.58 9.70
N SER A 134 4.23 -20.66 9.99
CA SER A 134 3.18 -20.22 9.06
C SER A 134 3.47 -18.88 8.39
N GLN A 135 4.47 -18.14 8.87
CA GLN A 135 4.79 -16.79 8.40
C GLN A 135 5.08 -16.74 6.90
N GLY A 136 5.84 -17.69 6.36
CA GLY A 136 6.12 -17.73 4.93
C GLY A 136 4.85 -17.84 4.08
N ALA A 137 3.95 -18.77 4.43
CA ALA A 137 2.68 -18.96 3.72
C ALA A 137 1.76 -17.74 3.86
N ALA A 138 1.66 -17.16 5.06
CA ALA A 138 0.85 -15.96 5.30
C ALA A 138 1.34 -14.76 4.46
N LEU A 139 2.66 -14.56 4.39
CA LEU A 139 3.26 -13.50 3.58
C LEU A 139 3.09 -13.74 2.08
N LEU A 140 3.20 -14.98 1.60
CA LEU A 140 2.93 -15.32 0.19
C LEU A 140 1.47 -15.07 -0.18
N ALA A 141 0.52 -15.50 0.67
CA ALA A 141 -0.90 -15.26 0.47
C ALA A 141 -1.21 -13.76 0.42
N PHE A 142 -0.63 -12.97 1.32
CA PHE A 142 -0.74 -11.51 1.29
C PHE A 142 -0.11 -10.91 0.02
N ALA A 143 1.06 -11.38 -0.39
CA ALA A 143 1.75 -10.90 -1.58
C ALA A 143 0.98 -11.19 -2.88
N ARG A 144 0.25 -12.32 -2.96
CA ARG A 144 -0.68 -12.60 -4.08
C ARG A 144 -1.81 -11.58 -4.14
N ARG A 145 -2.42 -11.24 -3.00
CA ARG A 145 -3.48 -10.22 -2.93
C ARG A 145 -2.96 -8.85 -3.34
N LEU A 146 -1.74 -8.50 -2.91
CA LEU A 146 -1.07 -7.26 -3.31
C LEU A 146 -0.73 -7.25 -4.81
N PHE A 147 -0.29 -8.37 -5.36
CA PHE A 147 -0.04 -8.53 -6.80
C PHE A 147 -1.31 -8.29 -7.62
N ARG A 148 -2.46 -8.84 -7.19
CA ARG A 148 -3.73 -8.60 -7.88
C ARG A 148 -4.14 -7.13 -7.86
N LEU A 149 -3.89 -6.44 -6.75
CA LEU A 149 -4.14 -5.00 -6.64
C LEU A 149 -3.25 -4.22 -7.61
N ASP A 150 -1.94 -4.49 -7.62
CA ASP A 150 -0.98 -3.84 -8.51
C ASP A 150 -1.30 -4.06 -10.00
N GLN A 151 -1.63 -5.29 -10.38
CA GLN A 151 -2.03 -5.62 -11.75
C GLN A 151 -3.34 -4.91 -12.15
N LEU A 152 -4.28 -4.74 -11.21
CA LEU A 152 -5.52 -4.02 -11.46
C LEU A 152 -5.26 -2.51 -11.65
N GLU A 153 -4.37 -1.92 -10.86
CA GLU A 153 -3.97 -0.52 -11.01
C GLU A 153 -3.25 -0.26 -12.33
N GLN A 154 -2.36 -1.18 -12.75
CA GLN A 154 -1.74 -1.13 -14.07
C GLN A 154 -2.79 -1.18 -15.20
N PHE A 155 -3.80 -2.07 -15.06
CA PHE A 155 -4.90 -2.14 -16.03
C PHE A 155 -5.70 -0.84 -16.08
N ALA A 156 -6.06 -0.29 -14.92
CA ALA A 156 -6.81 0.97 -14.83
C ALA A 156 -6.05 2.15 -15.46
N ARG A 157 -4.73 2.21 -15.25
CA ARG A 157 -3.86 3.21 -15.87
C ARG A 157 -3.80 3.07 -17.40
N ALA A 158 -3.73 1.84 -17.91
CA ALA A 158 -3.77 1.59 -19.35
C ALA A 158 -5.13 1.96 -19.96
N ASP A 159 -6.24 1.63 -19.29
CA ASP A 159 -7.58 2.04 -19.70
C ASP A 159 -7.68 3.56 -19.78
N MET A 160 -7.23 4.28 -18.74
CA MET A 160 -7.19 5.75 -18.72
C MET A 160 -6.42 6.33 -19.90
N VAL A 161 -5.21 5.83 -20.17
CA VAL A 161 -4.41 6.29 -21.31
C VAL A 161 -5.20 6.12 -22.61
N SER A 162 -5.93 5.01 -22.81
CA SER A 162 -6.81 4.82 -23.97
C SER A 162 -7.90 5.90 -24.04
N ARG A 163 -8.55 6.22 -22.91
CA ARG A 163 -9.64 7.22 -22.87
C ARG A 163 -9.16 8.62 -23.24
N VAL A 164 -7.98 9.00 -22.77
CA VAL A 164 -7.35 10.30 -23.11
C VAL A 164 -7.07 10.38 -24.61
N HIS A 165 -6.57 9.31 -25.23
CA HIS A 165 -6.37 9.26 -26.68
C HIS A 165 -7.69 9.37 -27.47
N GLU A 166 -8.82 8.92 -26.89
CA GLU A 166 -10.16 9.07 -27.46
C GLU A 166 -10.80 10.44 -27.18
N GLY A 167 -10.08 11.36 -26.52
CA GLY A 167 -10.55 12.71 -26.21
C GLY A 167 -11.56 12.78 -25.05
N ARG A 168 -11.59 11.77 -24.18
CA ARG A 168 -12.43 11.78 -22.97
C ARG A 168 -11.65 12.37 -21.80
N ASP A 169 -12.27 13.32 -21.11
CA ASP A 169 -11.73 13.89 -19.86
C ASP A 169 -12.17 13.03 -18.68
N VAL A 170 -11.22 12.39 -18.00
CA VAL A 170 -11.44 11.47 -16.88
C VAL A 170 -10.31 11.60 -15.85
N ASP A 171 -10.65 11.50 -14.56
CA ASP A 171 -9.69 11.52 -13.46
C ASP A 171 -9.08 10.11 -13.23
N GLU A 172 -7.75 10.01 -13.13
CA GLU A 172 -7.02 8.74 -12.89
C GLU A 172 -7.48 8.06 -11.60
N VAL A 173 -7.66 8.84 -10.54
CA VAL A 173 -8.03 8.36 -9.22
C VAL A 173 -9.44 7.77 -9.27
N GLU A 174 -10.36 8.44 -9.97
CA GLU A 174 -11.73 7.97 -10.11
C GLU A 174 -11.82 6.65 -10.89
N VAL A 175 -11.12 6.55 -12.02
CA VAL A 175 -11.11 5.32 -12.84
C VAL A 175 -10.50 4.16 -12.04
N SER A 176 -9.34 4.37 -11.42
CA SER A 176 -8.68 3.36 -10.59
C SER A 176 -9.57 2.90 -9.43
N LEU A 177 -10.17 3.85 -8.70
CA LEU A 177 -11.05 3.57 -7.59
C LEU A 177 -12.31 2.79 -8.02
N ALA A 178 -12.88 3.11 -9.19
CA ALA A 178 -14.03 2.39 -9.72
C ALA A 178 -13.74 0.91 -10.00
N TYR A 179 -12.57 0.59 -10.58
CA TYR A 179 -12.14 -0.80 -10.74
C TYR A 179 -11.95 -1.49 -9.39
N ARG A 180 -11.22 -0.84 -8.47
CA ARG A 180 -10.89 -1.37 -7.14
C ARG A 180 -12.14 -1.67 -6.33
N VAL A 181 -13.09 -0.74 -6.23
CA VAL A 181 -14.36 -0.94 -5.50
C VAL A 181 -15.18 -2.08 -6.11
N ARG A 182 -15.28 -2.15 -7.44
CA ARG A 182 -16.11 -3.17 -8.12
C ARG A 182 -15.49 -4.57 -8.13
N LEU A 183 -14.16 -4.67 -8.10
CA LEU A 183 -13.43 -5.94 -8.18
C LEU A 183 -12.80 -6.39 -6.86
N ALA A 184 -12.86 -5.58 -5.80
CA ALA A 184 -12.27 -5.88 -4.49
C ALA A 184 -12.61 -7.29 -3.99
N ARG A 185 -13.89 -7.66 -4.03
CA ARG A 185 -14.32 -9.00 -3.59
C ARG A 185 -13.93 -10.11 -4.55
N ALA A 186 -14.09 -9.88 -5.85
CA ALA A 186 -13.83 -10.89 -6.87
C ALA A 186 -12.34 -11.27 -6.98
N LEU A 187 -11.45 -10.31 -6.69
CA LEU A 187 -10.00 -10.50 -6.73
C LEU A 187 -9.36 -10.61 -5.34
N ASP A 188 -10.15 -10.56 -4.25
CA ASP A 188 -9.67 -10.53 -2.87
C ASP A 188 -8.59 -9.46 -2.63
N LEU A 189 -8.89 -8.22 -3.04
CA LEU A 189 -7.98 -7.10 -2.93
C LEU A 189 -7.91 -6.61 -1.47
N PRO A 190 -6.70 -6.37 -0.93
CA PRO A 190 -6.53 -5.95 0.47
C PRO A 190 -6.87 -4.47 0.64
N GLY A 191 -7.55 -4.12 1.74
CA GLY A 191 -7.73 -2.72 2.17
C GLY A 191 -8.55 -1.84 1.23
N GLN A 192 -9.45 -2.41 0.42
CA GLN A 192 -10.20 -1.64 -0.57
C GLN A 192 -11.49 -1.02 0.00
N PRO A 193 -11.83 0.22 -0.40
CA PRO A 193 -13.11 0.83 -0.05
C PRO A 193 -14.29 0.05 -0.67
N ARG A 194 -15.47 0.18 -0.06
CA ARG A 194 -16.68 -0.57 -0.48
C ARG A 194 -17.57 0.21 -1.42
N ASN A 195 -17.45 1.53 -1.42
CA ASN A 195 -18.26 2.45 -2.21
C ASN A 195 -17.39 3.56 -2.77
N MET A 196 -17.93 4.20 -3.81
CA MET A 196 -17.36 5.37 -4.44
C MET A 196 -18.47 6.39 -4.68
N GLN A 197 -18.16 7.68 -4.53
CA GLN A 197 -19.13 8.76 -4.67
C GLN A 197 -19.46 9.00 -6.15
N PHE A 198 -18.44 9.06 -7.01
CA PHE A 198 -18.56 9.32 -8.44
C PHE A 198 -18.45 8.06 -9.32
N GLY A 199 -18.86 6.90 -8.80
CA GLY A 199 -18.70 5.61 -9.50
C GLY A 199 -19.43 5.48 -10.84
N GLU A 200 -20.38 6.37 -11.16
CA GLU A 200 -21.04 6.45 -12.47
C GLU A 200 -20.24 7.30 -13.48
N VAL A 201 -19.47 8.29 -13.00
CA VAL A 201 -18.64 9.18 -13.83
C VAL A 201 -17.46 8.43 -14.44
N ALA A 202 -16.89 7.48 -13.69
CA ALA A 202 -15.80 6.62 -14.17
C ALA A 202 -16.21 5.69 -15.34
N ALA A 203 -17.50 5.51 -15.63
CA ALA A 203 -18.03 4.79 -16.79
C ALA A 203 -17.37 3.42 -17.09
N VAL A 204 -16.98 2.65 -16.05
CA VAL A 204 -16.38 1.33 -16.22
C VAL A 204 -17.47 0.30 -16.56
N SER A 205 -17.40 -0.24 -17.77
CA SER A 205 -18.39 -1.19 -18.30
C SER A 205 -18.20 -2.61 -17.73
N PRO A 206 -19.25 -3.45 -17.73
CA PRO A 206 -19.11 -4.87 -17.36
C PRO A 206 -18.08 -5.64 -18.20
N ALA A 207 -17.89 -5.25 -19.47
CA ALA A 207 -16.89 -5.86 -20.34
C ALA A 207 -15.46 -5.51 -19.89
N GLN A 208 -15.22 -4.24 -19.52
CA GLN A 208 -13.95 -3.81 -18.95
C GLN A 208 -13.64 -4.51 -17.63
N LEU A 209 -14.64 -4.69 -16.74
CA LEU A 209 -14.45 -5.42 -15.48
C LEU A 209 -14.02 -6.87 -15.74
N ARG A 210 -14.65 -7.57 -16.68
CA ARG A 210 -14.24 -8.93 -17.07
C ARG A 210 -12.83 -8.96 -17.65
N ALA A 211 -12.52 -8.02 -18.56
CA ALA A 211 -11.19 -7.93 -19.15
C ALA A 211 -10.10 -7.68 -18.10
N ALA A 212 -10.37 -6.83 -17.10
CA ALA A 212 -9.48 -6.58 -15.98
C ALA A 212 -9.28 -7.84 -15.11
N THR A 213 -10.38 -8.54 -14.76
CA THR A 213 -10.31 -9.81 -14.03
C THR A 213 -9.46 -10.85 -14.77
N ASP A 214 -9.72 -11.06 -16.06
CA ASP A 214 -8.97 -12.03 -16.86
C ASP A 214 -7.48 -11.64 -16.98
N ALA A 215 -7.18 -10.34 -17.12
CA ALA A 215 -5.82 -9.84 -17.17
C ALA A 215 -5.06 -10.10 -15.86
N VAL A 216 -5.68 -9.83 -14.71
CA VAL A 216 -5.10 -10.09 -13.38
C VAL A 216 -4.84 -11.59 -13.20
N GLN A 217 -5.82 -12.44 -13.50
CA GLN A 217 -5.69 -13.89 -13.37
C GLN A 217 -4.60 -14.47 -14.28
N ARG A 218 -4.53 -14.03 -15.54
CA ARG A 218 -3.45 -14.43 -16.47
C ARG A 218 -2.07 -14.01 -15.96
N ALA A 219 -1.96 -12.80 -15.42
CA ALA A 219 -0.71 -12.31 -14.87
C ALA A 219 -0.29 -13.11 -13.63
N GLU A 220 -1.24 -13.44 -12.75
CA GLU A 220 -0.98 -14.22 -11.53
C GLU A 220 -0.54 -15.65 -11.83
N ALA A 221 -1.10 -16.25 -12.89
CA ALA A 221 -0.72 -17.57 -13.37
C ALA A 221 0.64 -17.61 -14.11
N SER A 222 1.35 -16.49 -14.20
CA SER A 222 2.61 -16.37 -14.94
C SER A 222 3.82 -16.18 -14.00
N ALA A 223 5.03 -16.16 -14.59
CA ALA A 223 6.26 -15.82 -13.87
C ALA A 223 6.25 -14.38 -13.30
N ALA A 224 5.31 -13.52 -13.70
CA ALA A 224 5.18 -12.16 -13.17
C ALA A 224 4.94 -12.16 -11.65
N LEU A 225 4.16 -13.11 -11.13
CA LEU A 225 3.89 -13.20 -9.70
C LEU A 225 5.19 -13.41 -8.90
N ALA A 226 6.01 -14.39 -9.30
CA ALA A 226 7.25 -14.68 -8.59
C ALA A 226 8.23 -13.49 -8.63
N ARG A 227 8.33 -12.81 -9.78
CA ARG A 227 9.15 -11.60 -9.93
C ARG A 227 8.66 -10.46 -9.04
N PHE A 228 7.35 -10.24 -9.00
CA PHE A 228 6.75 -9.23 -8.13
C PHE A 228 7.08 -9.50 -6.67
N ILE A 229 6.79 -10.71 -6.19
CA ILE A 229 6.99 -11.10 -4.80
C ILE A 229 8.48 -10.99 -4.41
N SER A 230 9.40 -11.42 -5.28
CA SER A 230 10.85 -11.41 -4.99
C SER A 230 11.44 -10.01 -4.79
N THR A 231 10.72 -8.95 -5.14
CA THR A 231 11.15 -7.55 -4.97
C THR A 231 10.46 -6.84 -3.82
N ARG A 232 9.59 -7.53 -3.05
CA ARG A 232 8.89 -6.91 -1.93
C ARG A 232 9.77 -6.94 -0.68
N ASP A 233 9.98 -5.78 -0.06
CA ASP A 233 10.83 -5.64 1.13
C ASP A 233 10.43 -6.61 2.24
N PHE A 234 9.12 -6.71 2.50
CA PHE A 234 8.63 -7.57 3.56
C PHE A 234 8.93 -9.07 3.34
N TRP A 235 9.04 -9.47 2.08
CA TRP A 235 9.35 -10.83 1.68
C TRP A 235 10.87 -11.05 1.66
N LEU A 236 11.65 -10.07 1.20
CA LEU A 236 13.10 -10.08 1.28
C LEU A 236 13.59 -10.18 2.73
N GLU A 237 12.98 -9.44 3.66
CA GLU A 237 13.23 -9.55 5.10
C GLU A 237 12.99 -10.97 5.61
N HIS A 238 11.87 -11.58 5.23
CA HIS A 238 11.56 -12.97 5.59
C HIS A 238 12.60 -13.94 5.01
N LEU A 239 12.91 -13.83 3.70
CA LEU A 239 13.92 -14.66 3.05
C LEU A 239 15.29 -14.53 3.71
N ARG A 240 15.72 -13.31 4.09
CA ARG A 240 16.98 -13.10 4.81
C ARG A 240 16.97 -13.73 6.21
N ALA A 241 15.82 -13.72 6.88
CA ALA A 241 15.68 -14.37 8.19
C ALA A 241 15.75 -15.90 8.10
N VAL A 242 15.14 -16.51 7.08
CA VAL A 242 15.09 -17.98 6.95
C VAL A 242 16.25 -18.59 6.16
N GLU A 243 16.75 -17.88 5.13
CA GLU A 243 17.78 -18.33 4.19
C GLU A 243 19.04 -17.46 4.31
N GLY A 244 19.30 -16.91 5.50
CA GLY A 244 20.37 -15.93 5.73
C GLY A 244 21.76 -16.39 5.26
N ARG A 245 22.07 -17.69 5.38
CA ARG A 245 23.33 -18.26 4.86
C ARG A 245 23.47 -18.07 3.36
N ALA A 246 22.43 -18.34 2.58
CA ALA A 246 22.48 -18.20 1.12
C ALA A 246 22.72 -16.75 0.69
N PHE A 247 22.15 -15.77 1.42
CA PHE A 247 22.43 -14.36 1.18
C PHE A 247 23.87 -13.99 1.56
N SER A 248 24.33 -14.43 2.74
CA SER A 248 25.71 -14.17 3.20
C SER A 248 26.76 -14.76 2.26
N ASP A 249 26.52 -15.93 1.67
CA ASP A 249 27.45 -16.54 0.72
C ASP A 249 27.60 -15.71 -0.56
N VAL A 250 26.50 -15.15 -1.07
CA VAL A 250 26.53 -14.22 -2.20
C VAL A 250 27.30 -12.96 -1.83
N GLU A 251 26.98 -12.35 -0.69
CA GLU A 251 27.63 -11.13 -0.19
C GLU A 251 29.14 -11.33 0.00
N ALA A 252 29.56 -12.44 0.63
CA ALA A 252 30.96 -12.76 0.87
C ALA A 252 31.79 -12.84 -0.41
N ARG A 253 31.22 -13.39 -1.50
CA ARG A 253 31.88 -13.42 -2.81
C ARG A 253 32.19 -12.01 -3.32
N PHE A 254 31.25 -11.08 -3.18
CA PHE A 254 31.42 -9.71 -3.63
C PHE A 254 32.36 -8.90 -2.72
N TRP A 255 32.35 -9.17 -1.42
CA TRP A 255 33.34 -8.61 -0.49
C TRP A 255 34.77 -8.94 -0.90
N LEU A 256 35.06 -10.21 -1.20
CA LEU A 256 36.39 -10.64 -1.66
C LEU A 256 36.79 -9.96 -2.99
N GLN A 257 35.84 -9.76 -3.91
CA GLN A 257 36.09 -9.05 -5.16
C GLN A 257 36.38 -7.56 -4.93
N LEU A 258 35.67 -6.93 -3.98
CA LEU A 258 35.87 -5.52 -3.63
C LEU A 258 37.22 -5.30 -2.93
N GLU A 259 37.62 -6.21 -2.04
CA GLU A 259 38.95 -6.18 -1.41
C GLU A 259 40.05 -6.27 -2.47
N ALA A 260 39.94 -7.26 -3.37
CA ALA A 260 40.91 -7.45 -4.45
C ALA A 260 40.96 -6.28 -5.45
N LEU A 261 39.85 -5.56 -5.65
CA LEU A 261 39.79 -4.32 -6.43
C LEU A 261 40.47 -3.15 -5.69
N SER A 262 40.22 -3.03 -4.38
CA SER A 262 40.80 -1.99 -3.52
C SER A 262 42.33 -2.10 -3.44
N GLU A 263 42.86 -3.32 -3.34
CA GLU A 263 44.32 -3.55 -3.35
C GLU A 263 44.99 -3.05 -4.65
N ARG A 264 44.25 -3.09 -5.77
CA ARG A 264 44.72 -2.65 -7.08
C ARG A 264 44.45 -1.18 -7.37
N GLN A 265 43.78 -0.44 -6.49
CA GLN A 265 43.33 0.93 -6.72
C GLN A 265 44.43 1.85 -7.27
N HIS A 266 45.63 1.80 -6.69
CA HIS A 266 46.76 2.67 -7.06
C HIS A 266 47.41 2.29 -8.41
N SER A 267 47.10 1.11 -8.94
CA SER A 267 47.60 0.62 -10.23
C SER A 267 46.60 0.82 -11.38
N LEU A 268 45.38 1.26 -11.06
CA LEU A 268 44.32 1.48 -12.05
C LEU A 268 44.40 2.89 -12.65
N PRO A 269 44.05 3.04 -13.93
CA PRO A 269 43.83 4.35 -14.54
C PRO A 269 42.79 5.19 -13.80
N GLU A 270 42.87 6.51 -13.96
CA GLU A 270 41.92 7.44 -13.36
C GLU A 270 40.48 7.15 -13.81
N GLY A 271 39.55 6.99 -12.86
CA GLY A 271 38.14 6.67 -13.14
C GLY A 271 37.82 5.17 -13.29
N ASP A 272 38.79 4.32 -13.60
CA ASP A 272 38.57 2.87 -13.78
C ASP A 272 38.17 2.18 -12.48
N TYR A 273 38.77 2.59 -11.35
CA TYR A 273 38.39 2.09 -10.03
C TYR A 273 36.90 2.33 -9.72
N LEU A 274 36.41 3.55 -9.97
CA LEU A 274 35.01 3.91 -9.74
C LEU A 274 34.07 3.16 -10.69
N SER A 275 34.47 3.00 -11.96
CA SER A 275 33.71 2.23 -12.95
C SER A 275 33.56 0.76 -12.54
N GLN A 276 34.66 0.12 -12.15
CA GLN A 276 34.67 -1.28 -11.70
C GLN A 276 33.91 -1.46 -10.38
N MET A 277 34.02 -0.52 -9.43
CA MET A 277 33.25 -0.56 -8.18
C MET A 277 31.74 -0.46 -8.46
N ASN A 278 31.33 0.43 -9.36
CA ASN A 278 29.92 0.57 -9.75
C ASN A 278 29.42 -0.68 -10.48
N GLN A 279 30.25 -1.29 -11.33
CA GLN A 279 29.93 -2.56 -11.98
C GLN A 279 29.75 -3.68 -10.94
N LEU A 280 30.67 -3.81 -9.99
CA LEU A 280 30.59 -4.80 -8.93
C LEU A 280 29.32 -4.62 -8.07
N GLY A 281 28.95 -3.38 -7.79
CA GLY A 281 27.70 -3.04 -7.10
C GLY A 281 26.46 -3.52 -7.86
N ARG A 282 26.40 -3.32 -9.19
CA ARG A 282 25.28 -3.81 -10.02
C ARG A 282 25.24 -5.34 -10.07
N GLU A 283 26.38 -5.99 -10.29
CA GLU A 283 26.48 -7.45 -10.33
C GLU A 283 26.05 -8.08 -9.00
N ARG A 284 26.38 -7.43 -7.88
CA ARG A 284 25.93 -7.82 -6.54
C ARG A 284 24.41 -7.73 -6.43
N GLU A 285 23.83 -6.61 -6.83
CA GLU A 285 22.38 -6.41 -6.78
C GLU A 285 21.64 -7.45 -7.65
N GLU A 286 22.11 -7.68 -8.88
CA GLU A 286 21.56 -8.70 -9.80
C GLU A 286 21.65 -10.11 -9.20
N ALA A 287 22.78 -10.47 -8.57
CA ALA A 287 22.95 -11.77 -7.93
C ALA A 287 21.99 -11.97 -6.74
N LEU A 288 21.80 -10.94 -5.92
CA LEU A 288 20.86 -10.96 -4.80
C LEU A 288 19.41 -11.05 -5.28
N GLN A 289 19.04 -10.30 -6.33
CA GLN A 289 17.72 -10.37 -6.94
C GLN A 289 17.46 -11.76 -7.56
N ALA A 290 18.44 -12.33 -8.26
CA ALA A 290 18.34 -13.67 -8.82
C ALA A 290 18.18 -14.75 -7.72
N LEU A 291 18.90 -14.61 -6.61
CA LEU A 291 18.75 -15.47 -5.43
C LEU A 291 17.33 -15.34 -4.85
N ALA A 292 16.86 -14.12 -4.62
CA ALA A 292 15.53 -13.86 -4.09
C ALA A 292 14.44 -14.46 -4.99
N LEU A 293 14.54 -14.29 -6.31
CA LEU A 293 13.60 -14.89 -7.27
C LEU A 293 13.60 -16.42 -7.20
N ARG A 294 14.78 -17.04 -7.17
CA ARG A 294 14.91 -18.51 -7.07
C ARG A 294 14.28 -19.05 -5.78
N LEU A 295 14.54 -18.41 -4.64
CA LEU A 295 13.97 -18.80 -3.35
C LEU A 295 12.45 -18.60 -3.32
N THR A 296 11.98 -17.51 -3.93
CA THR A 296 10.54 -17.21 -4.08
C THR A 296 9.82 -18.28 -4.91
N LEU A 297 10.39 -18.67 -6.06
CA LEU A 297 9.86 -19.74 -6.89
C LEU A 297 9.76 -21.07 -6.12
N ALA A 298 10.81 -21.41 -5.38
CA ALA A 298 10.82 -22.62 -4.55
C ALA A 298 9.75 -22.57 -3.44
N ALA A 299 9.52 -21.40 -2.83
CA ALA A 299 8.50 -21.22 -1.81
C ALA A 299 7.08 -21.34 -2.38
N LEU A 300 6.81 -20.73 -3.54
CA LEU A 300 5.52 -20.84 -4.24
C LEU A 300 5.21 -22.28 -4.68
N GLN A 301 6.23 -23.04 -5.11
CA GLN A 301 6.07 -24.45 -5.48
C GLN A 301 5.73 -25.33 -4.26
N ARG A 302 6.35 -25.06 -3.11
CA ARG A 302 6.05 -25.78 -1.86
C ARG A 302 4.62 -25.54 -1.37
N GLU A 303 4.08 -24.34 -1.56
CA GLU A 303 2.69 -24.00 -1.23
C GLU A 303 1.69 -24.81 -2.08
N VAL A 304 1.96 -24.99 -3.38
CA VAL A 304 1.09 -25.78 -4.28
C VAL A 304 1.17 -27.28 -3.99
N GLY A 305 2.31 -27.76 -3.50
CA GLY A 305 2.56 -29.18 -3.21
C GLY A 305 2.07 -29.68 -1.85
N ASN A 306 1.55 -28.81 -0.98
CA ASN A 306 1.08 -29.17 0.36
C ASN A 306 -0.42 -28.83 0.49
N PRO A 307 -1.33 -29.77 0.12
CA PRO A 307 -2.78 -29.55 0.14
C PRO A 307 -3.37 -29.46 1.55
#